data_AF-A0A7U9L4F9-F1
#
_entry.id   AF-A0A7U9L4F9-F1
#
_cell.length_a   1.000
_cell.length_b   1.000
_cell.length_c   1.000
_cell.angle_alpha   90.00
_cell.angle_beta   90.00
_cell.angle_gamma   90.00
#
_symmetry.space_group_name_H-M   'P 1'
#
loop_
_entity.id
_entity.type
_entity.pdbx_description
1 polymer ?
#
loop_
_entity_poly.entity_id
_entity_poly.type
_entity_poly.pdbx_seq_one_letter_code
_entity_poly.pdbx_strand_id
1 'polypeptide(L)'
;MGTGVAVGITVALLVLANLVNGRWAPSFGVLTAVVVSALLLGVLFRAGGTWADAGLDAATLKRGACWAMVLIGLVGVGYAVAALLPVTRGLFADERYGALSGGQVALRVLVTVPVGTVLLEEVAFRGVLYGLVRRARGAVWATVVSSMLFGLWHVLPSLGLAADKPALTPLFGRSALGAAAAVVAAVLFTGAAGVLFCELRRRSGSLLAPMGLHWAVNAFGYLVGFLLR
;
A
#
# COMPACT_ATOMS: atom_id res chain seq x y z
N MET A 1 24.67 -13.06 3.31
CA MET A 1 24.17 -12.82 1.94
C MET A 1 24.46 -11.37 1.55
N GLY A 2 24.97 -11.10 0.35
CA GLY A 2 25.24 -9.72 -0.11
C GLY A 2 23.96 -8.92 -0.38
N THR A 3 24.00 -7.60 -0.21
CA THR A 3 22.81 -6.74 -0.36
C THR A 3 22.19 -6.80 -1.76
N GLY A 4 23.00 -6.86 -2.82
CA GLY A 4 22.48 -6.97 -4.19
C GLY A 4 21.66 -8.24 -4.41
N VAL A 5 22.14 -9.38 -3.90
CA VAL A 5 21.42 -10.66 -3.95
C VAL A 5 20.13 -10.58 -3.13
N ALA A 6 20.17 -9.98 -1.94
CA ALA A 6 19.01 -9.80 -1.09
C ALA A 6 17.91 -8.94 -1.77
N VAL A 7 18.30 -7.87 -2.45
CA VAL A 7 17.39 -7.03 -3.25
C VAL A 7 16.80 -7.83 -4.42
N GLY A 8 17.63 -8.58 -5.15
CA GLY A 8 17.16 -9.44 -6.25
C GLY A 8 16.11 -10.47 -5.79
N ILE A 9 16.38 -11.17 -4.68
CA ILE A 9 15.43 -12.12 -4.09
C ILE A 9 14.15 -11.41 -3.64
N THR A 10 14.27 -10.24 -2.99
CA THR A 10 13.13 -9.43 -2.56
C THR A 10 12.24 -9.08 -3.76
N VAL A 11 12.81 -8.59 -4.86
CA VAL A 11 12.06 -8.25 -6.07
C VAL A 11 11.41 -9.49 -6.68
N ALA A 12 12.11 -10.63 -6.74
CA ALA A 12 11.54 -11.88 -7.24
C ALA A 12 10.34 -12.36 -6.41
N LEU A 13 10.44 -12.32 -5.07
CA LEU A 13 9.33 -12.65 -4.18
C LEU A 13 8.14 -11.70 -4.38
N LEU A 14 8.40 -10.42 -4.62
CA LEU A 14 7.34 -9.44 -4.88
C LEU A 14 6.64 -9.70 -6.22
N VAL A 15 7.39 -9.98 -7.29
CA VAL A 15 6.79 -10.33 -8.59
C VAL A 15 5.89 -11.56 -8.45
N LEU A 16 6.38 -12.61 -7.78
CA LEU A 16 5.59 -13.82 -7.52
C LEU A 16 4.35 -13.53 -6.67
N ALA A 17 4.49 -12.77 -5.57
CA ALA A 17 3.36 -12.40 -4.72
C ALA A 17 2.30 -11.60 -5.48
N ASN A 18 2.73 -10.68 -6.36
CA ASN A 18 1.84 -9.88 -7.18
C ASN A 18 1.04 -10.74 -8.18
N LEU A 19 1.70 -11.70 -8.82
CA LEU A 19 1.04 -12.66 -9.73
C LEU A 19 0.09 -13.61 -8.99
N VAL A 20 0.50 -14.13 -7.83
CA VAL A 20 -0.35 -14.99 -6.99
C VAL A 20 -1.61 -14.24 -6.56
N ASN A 21 -1.46 -13.04 -6.00
CA ASN A 21 -2.60 -12.27 -5.49
C ASN A 21 -3.47 -11.68 -6.61
N GLY A 22 -2.88 -11.32 -7.75
CA GLY A 22 -3.59 -10.66 -8.84
C GLY A 22 -4.16 -11.59 -9.91
N ARG A 23 -3.67 -12.84 -10.03
CA ARG A 23 -4.05 -13.76 -11.12
C ARG A 23 -4.35 -15.18 -10.65
N TRP A 24 -3.47 -15.79 -9.86
CA TRP A 24 -3.50 -17.24 -9.66
C TRP A 24 -4.33 -17.70 -8.46
N ALA A 25 -4.28 -16.97 -7.35
CA ALA A 25 -4.90 -17.36 -6.09
C ALA A 25 -5.41 -16.16 -5.26
N PRO A 26 -6.26 -15.28 -5.83
CA PRO A 26 -6.72 -14.05 -5.16
C PRO A 26 -7.45 -14.31 -3.83
N SER A 27 -8.09 -15.46 -3.67
CA SER A 27 -8.78 -15.87 -2.42
C SER A 27 -7.83 -16.10 -1.24
N PHE A 28 -6.54 -16.31 -1.48
CA PHE A 28 -5.53 -16.58 -0.45
C PHE A 28 -4.72 -15.33 -0.07
N GLY A 29 -5.13 -14.13 -0.49
CA GLY A 29 -4.35 -12.90 -0.34
C GLY A 29 -3.82 -12.62 1.07
N VAL A 30 -4.62 -12.88 2.11
CA VAL A 30 -4.21 -12.70 3.52
C VAL A 30 -3.09 -13.67 3.90
N LEU A 31 -3.20 -14.95 3.51
CA LEU A 31 -2.18 -15.95 3.77
C LEU A 31 -0.89 -15.62 3.02
N THR A 32 -1.00 -15.30 1.73
CA THR A 32 0.14 -14.87 0.90
C THR A 32 0.85 -13.67 1.54
N ALA A 33 0.10 -12.67 2.01
CA ALA A 33 0.66 -11.48 2.65
C ALA A 33 1.49 -11.81 3.89
N VAL A 34 0.98 -12.67 4.79
CA VAL A 34 1.71 -13.09 6.00
C VAL A 34 2.98 -13.86 5.64
N VAL A 35 2.85 -14.86 4.77
CA VAL A 35 3.97 -15.73 4.37
C VAL A 35 5.06 -14.91 3.69
N VAL A 36 4.71 -14.10 2.70
CA VAL A 36 5.66 -13.29 1.95
C VAL A 36 6.33 -12.24 2.86
N SER A 37 5.57 -11.59 3.75
CA SER A 37 6.15 -10.65 4.73
C SER A 37 7.20 -11.32 5.62
N ALA A 38 6.91 -12.53 6.12
CA ALA A 38 7.84 -13.30 6.94
C ALA A 38 9.10 -13.70 6.15
N LEU A 39 8.94 -14.15 4.89
CA LEU A 39 10.05 -14.51 4.02
C LEU A 39 10.95 -13.30 3.73
N LEU A 40 10.35 -12.14 3.43
CA LEU A 40 11.05 -10.88 3.17
C LEU A 40 11.83 -10.40 4.39
N LEU A 41 11.22 -10.40 5.58
CA LEU A 41 11.92 -10.08 6.82
C LEU A 41 13.09 -11.03 7.06
N GLY A 42 12.88 -12.31 6.79
CA GLY A 42 13.98 -13.26 6.75
C GLY A 42 15.09 -12.76 5.82
N VAL A 43 14.80 -12.48 4.54
CA VAL A 43 15.81 -12.04 3.55
C VAL A 43 16.64 -10.87 4.09
N LEU A 44 15.99 -9.89 4.72
CA LEU A 44 16.66 -8.79 5.41
C LEU A 44 17.63 -9.29 6.50
N PHE A 45 17.19 -10.16 7.41
CA PHE A 45 18.04 -10.69 8.48
C PHE A 45 19.22 -11.52 7.97
N ARG A 46 19.04 -12.35 6.93
CA ARG A 46 20.15 -13.11 6.31
C ARG A 46 21.15 -12.21 5.56
N ALA A 47 20.77 -10.97 5.25
CA ALA A 47 21.64 -9.92 4.73
C ALA A 47 22.26 -9.04 5.84
N GLY A 48 22.11 -9.44 7.11
CA GLY A 48 22.63 -8.73 8.27
C GLY A 48 21.87 -7.45 8.62
N GLY A 49 20.62 -7.33 8.16
CA GLY A 49 19.72 -6.25 8.60
C GLY A 49 19.15 -6.51 9.99
N THR A 50 18.55 -5.47 10.56
CA THR A 50 17.99 -5.48 11.93
C THR A 50 16.51 -5.09 11.94
N TRP A 51 15.86 -5.21 13.10
CA TRP A 51 14.51 -4.67 13.30
C TRP A 51 14.45 -3.15 13.10
N ALA A 52 15.53 -2.42 13.40
CA ALA A 52 15.62 -0.98 13.11
C ALA A 52 15.63 -0.69 11.61
N ASP A 53 16.31 -1.52 10.81
CA ASP A 53 16.27 -1.41 9.35
C ASP A 53 14.88 -1.72 8.82
N ALA A 54 14.21 -2.74 9.37
CA ALA A 54 12.83 -3.07 9.05
C ALA A 54 11.83 -2.00 9.53
N GLY A 55 12.14 -1.22 10.57
CA GLY A 55 11.24 -0.21 11.18
C GLY A 55 10.32 -0.72 12.23
N LEU A 56 10.71 -1.85 12.81
CA LEU A 56 9.97 -2.59 13.79
C LEU A 56 10.75 -2.63 15.11
N ASP A 57 11.70 -1.70 15.29
CA ASP A 57 12.44 -1.54 16.53
C ASP A 57 11.50 -1.06 17.64
N ALA A 58 11.47 -1.81 18.74
CA ALA A 58 10.68 -1.54 19.94
C ALA A 58 10.85 -0.09 20.44
N ALA A 59 12.05 0.47 20.33
CA ALA A 59 12.34 1.84 20.75
C ALA A 59 11.54 2.90 19.96
N THR A 60 11.09 2.58 18.75
CA THR A 60 10.35 3.51 17.87
C THR A 60 8.86 3.20 17.77
N LEU A 61 8.38 2.06 18.27
CA LEU A 61 6.98 1.64 18.11
C LEU A 61 6.00 2.63 18.74
N LYS A 62 6.27 3.11 19.96
CA LYS A 62 5.39 4.11 20.61
C LYS A 62 5.29 5.39 19.77
N ARG A 63 6.42 5.91 19.30
CA ARG A 63 6.46 7.10 18.44
C ARG A 63 5.72 6.85 17.12
N GLY A 64 5.95 5.69 16.50
CA GLY A 64 5.26 5.25 15.29
C GLY A 64 3.74 5.17 15.45
N ALA A 65 3.27 4.62 16.58
CA ALA A 65 1.85 4.56 16.91
C ALA A 65 1.23 5.95 17.09
N CYS A 66 1.93 6.89 17.75
CA CYS A 66 1.46 8.28 17.84
C CYS A 66 1.31 8.92 16.45
N TRP A 67 2.30 8.76 15.56
CA TRP A 67 2.20 9.21 14.17
C TRP A 67 1.02 8.57 13.45
N ALA A 68 0.85 7.26 13.58
CA ALA A 68 -0.24 6.51 12.97
C ALA A 68 -1.61 7.05 13.41
N MET A 69 -1.82 7.26 14.71
CA MET A 69 -3.08 7.79 15.26
C MET A 69 -3.40 9.19 14.72
N VAL A 70 -2.40 10.08 14.67
CA VAL A 70 -2.58 11.43 14.09
C VAL A 70 -2.96 11.33 12.62
N LEU A 71 -2.25 10.51 11.83
CA LEU A 71 -2.51 10.34 10.41
C LEU A 71 -3.89 9.73 10.16
N ILE A 72 -4.29 8.72 10.93
CA ILE A 72 -5.63 8.12 10.88
C ILE A 72 -6.69 9.20 11.15
N GLY A 73 -6.51 10.01 12.19
CA GLY A 73 -7.44 11.10 12.51
C GLY A 73 -7.56 12.13 11.39
N LEU A 74 -6.43 12.58 10.83
CA LEU A 74 -6.40 13.54 9.73
C LEU A 74 -7.09 13.00 8.47
N VAL A 75 -6.83 11.75 8.09
CA VAL A 75 -7.50 11.12 6.94
C VAL A 75 -8.98 10.94 7.23
N GLY A 76 -9.36 10.49 8.43
CA GLY A 76 -10.76 10.34 8.82
C GLY A 76 -11.55 11.66 8.71
N VAL A 77 -10.97 12.77 9.15
CA VAL A 77 -11.55 14.11 8.97
C VAL A 77 -11.68 14.47 7.50
N GLY A 78 -10.63 14.22 6.69
CA GLY A 78 -10.68 14.48 5.25
C GLY A 78 -11.79 13.69 4.53
N TYR A 79 -11.94 12.41 4.86
CA TYR A 79 -13.02 11.57 4.34
C TYR A 79 -14.40 12.04 4.81
N ALA A 80 -14.55 12.43 6.08
CA ALA A 80 -15.81 12.97 6.60
C ALA A 80 -16.21 14.27 5.88
N VAL A 81 -15.28 15.21 5.73
CA VAL A 81 -15.52 16.45 4.97
C VAL A 81 -15.92 16.15 3.52
N ALA A 82 -15.18 15.27 2.84
CA ALA A 82 -15.49 14.87 1.47
C ALA A 82 -16.83 14.12 1.35
N ALA A 83 -17.24 13.35 2.36
CA ALA A 83 -18.56 12.69 2.36
C ALA A 83 -19.71 13.70 2.54
N LEU A 84 -19.48 14.75 3.33
CA LEU A 84 -20.48 15.80 3.59
C LEU A 84 -20.70 16.71 2.38
N LEU A 85 -19.66 16.94 1.57
CA LEU A 85 -19.71 17.76 0.36
C LEU A 85 -20.38 17.01 -0.82
N PRO A 86 -21.54 17.46 -1.35
CA PRO A 86 -22.26 16.73 -2.41
C PRO A 86 -21.45 16.52 -3.69
N VAL A 87 -20.62 17.50 -4.07
CA VAL A 87 -19.79 17.46 -5.29
C VAL A 87 -18.75 16.33 -5.28
N THR A 88 -18.32 15.88 -4.09
CA THR A 88 -17.31 14.83 -3.94
C THR A 88 -17.90 13.44 -3.70
N ARG A 89 -19.22 13.32 -3.46
CA ARG A 89 -19.85 12.01 -3.15
C ARG A 89 -19.68 10.99 -4.28
N GLY A 90 -19.75 11.45 -5.53
CA GLY A 90 -19.53 10.60 -6.71
C GLY A 90 -18.14 9.96 -6.78
N LEU A 91 -17.14 10.50 -6.06
CA LEU A 91 -15.80 9.92 -6.00
C LEU A 91 -15.72 8.63 -5.16
N PHE A 92 -16.71 8.40 -4.29
CA PHE A 92 -16.78 7.19 -3.46
C PHE A 92 -17.56 6.05 -4.13
N ALA A 93 -18.19 6.32 -5.27
CA ALA A 93 -18.85 5.28 -6.05
C ALA A 93 -17.80 4.35 -6.70
N ASP A 94 -17.81 3.08 -6.30
CA ASP A 94 -16.94 2.03 -6.82
C ASP A 94 -17.77 0.76 -7.02
N GLU A 95 -17.89 0.30 -8.27
CA GLU A 95 -18.77 -0.81 -8.63
C GLU A 95 -18.33 -2.13 -7.97
N ARG A 96 -17.06 -2.25 -7.60
CA ARG A 96 -16.52 -3.44 -6.92
C ARG A 96 -17.10 -3.64 -5.53
N TYR A 97 -17.69 -2.58 -4.95
CA TYR A 97 -18.08 -2.55 -3.53
C TYR A 97 -19.57 -2.23 -3.31
N GLY A 98 -20.30 -1.83 -4.34
CA GLY A 98 -21.73 -1.45 -4.21
C GLY A 98 -22.64 -2.54 -3.63
N ALA A 99 -22.29 -3.82 -3.82
CA ALA A 99 -23.10 -4.97 -3.38
C ALA A 99 -22.70 -5.56 -2.01
N LEU A 100 -21.76 -4.95 -1.28
CA LEU A 100 -21.26 -5.55 -0.03
C LEU A 100 -22.25 -5.43 1.13
N SER A 101 -22.30 -6.47 1.97
CA SER A 101 -22.93 -6.39 3.29
C SER A 101 -22.02 -5.68 4.30
N GLY A 102 -22.60 -5.17 5.39
CA GLY A 102 -21.83 -4.53 6.46
C GLY A 102 -20.77 -5.46 7.07
N GLY A 103 -21.06 -6.75 7.20
CA GLY A 103 -20.11 -7.76 7.67
C GLY A 103 -18.93 -7.95 6.70
N GLN A 104 -19.17 -7.90 5.40
CA GLN A 104 -18.11 -7.98 4.39
C GLN A 104 -17.22 -6.72 4.39
N VAL A 105 -17.80 -5.53 4.59
CA VAL A 105 -17.05 -4.29 4.77
C VAL A 105 -16.19 -4.35 6.03
N ALA A 106 -16.75 -4.79 7.15
CA ALA A 106 -16.02 -4.95 8.41
C ALA A 106 -14.83 -5.93 8.25
N LEU A 107 -15.05 -7.09 7.62
CA LEU A 107 -13.97 -8.04 7.34
C LEU A 107 -12.84 -7.41 6.51
N ARG A 108 -13.19 -6.59 5.50
CA ARG A 108 -12.18 -5.90 4.69
C ARG A 108 -11.41 -4.86 5.49
N VAL A 109 -12.12 -3.97 6.17
CA VAL A 109 -11.53 -2.87 6.94
C VAL A 109 -10.64 -3.38 8.08
N LEU A 110 -11.06 -4.45 8.75
CA LEU A 110 -10.40 -4.94 9.97
C LEU A 110 -9.41 -6.08 9.73
N VAL A 111 -9.51 -6.82 8.61
CA VAL A 111 -8.66 -7.99 8.34
C VAL A 111 -7.99 -7.90 6.98
N THR A 112 -8.78 -7.86 5.90
CA THR A 112 -8.22 -7.98 4.54
C THR A 112 -7.29 -6.82 4.18
N VAL A 113 -7.68 -5.58 4.48
CA VAL A 113 -6.85 -4.38 4.22
C VAL A 113 -5.61 -4.37 5.11
N PRO A 114 -5.71 -4.40 6.46
CA PRO A 114 -4.52 -4.29 7.31
C PRO A 114 -3.53 -5.43 7.09
N VAL A 115 -4.00 -6.66 6.85
CA VAL A 115 -3.12 -7.83 6.70
C VAL A 115 -2.81 -8.12 5.23
N GLY A 116 -3.83 -8.27 4.39
CA GLY A 116 -3.67 -8.65 2.98
C GLY A 116 -2.99 -7.59 2.12
N THR A 117 -3.11 -6.31 2.49
CA THR A 117 -2.53 -5.19 1.75
C THR A 117 -1.45 -4.50 2.54
N VAL A 118 -1.79 -3.87 3.67
CA VAL A 118 -0.91 -2.94 4.38
C VAL A 118 0.32 -3.66 4.96
N LEU A 119 0.14 -4.80 5.63
CA LEU A 119 1.26 -5.56 6.18
C LEU A 119 2.26 -5.93 5.07
N LEU A 120 1.78 -6.56 4.00
CA LEU A 120 2.62 -6.99 2.88
C LEU A 120 3.37 -5.82 2.26
N GLU A 121 2.65 -4.77 1.86
CA GLU A 121 3.24 -3.67 1.12
C GLU A 121 4.20 -2.85 1.99
N GLU A 122 3.83 -2.53 3.23
CA GLU A 122 4.71 -1.75 4.10
C GLU A 122 5.96 -2.53 4.52
N VAL A 123 5.83 -3.83 4.84
CA VAL A 123 6.98 -4.69 5.14
C VAL A 123 7.89 -4.81 3.91
N ALA A 124 7.32 -5.02 2.73
CA ALA A 124 8.08 -5.16 1.51
C ALA A 124 8.83 -3.88 1.13
N PHE A 125 8.11 -2.79 0.90
CA PHE A 125 8.64 -1.60 0.28
C PHE A 125 9.33 -0.70 1.28
N ARG A 126 8.72 -0.43 2.44
CA ARG A 126 9.23 0.50 3.47
C ARG A 126 10.06 -0.21 4.53
N GLY A 127 9.88 -1.51 4.73
CA GLY A 127 10.66 -2.30 5.66
C GLY A 127 11.93 -2.87 5.03
N VAL A 128 11.76 -3.89 4.20
CA VAL A 128 12.85 -4.74 3.71
C VAL A 128 13.61 -4.07 2.56
N LEU A 129 12.92 -3.66 1.49
CA LEU A 129 13.56 -3.05 0.33
C LEU A 129 14.23 -1.71 0.70
N TYR A 130 13.50 -0.82 1.37
CA TYR A 130 14.04 0.43 1.88
C TYR A 130 15.20 0.18 2.85
N GLY A 131 15.06 -0.74 3.81
CA GLY A 131 16.11 -1.08 4.77
C GLY A 131 17.40 -1.59 4.11
N LEU A 132 17.27 -2.55 3.18
CA LEU A 132 18.40 -3.10 2.42
C LEU A 132 19.14 -2.02 1.63
N VAL A 133 18.41 -1.20 0.86
CA VAL A 133 19.02 -0.15 0.02
C VAL A 133 19.60 0.97 0.89
N ARG A 134 18.91 1.37 1.96
CA ARG A 134 19.38 2.43 2.87
C ARG A 134 20.73 2.07 3.49
N ARG A 135 20.89 0.82 3.95
CA ARG A 135 22.15 0.33 4.51
C ARG A 135 23.31 0.39 3.52
N ALA A 136 23.05 0.18 2.23
CA ALA A 136 24.10 0.12 1.21
C ALA A 136 24.36 1.45 0.49
N ARG A 137 23.34 2.29 0.32
CA ARG A 137 23.36 3.46 -0.58
C ARG A 137 22.73 4.72 0.02
N GLY A 138 22.25 4.68 1.27
CA GLY A 138 21.65 5.82 1.95
C GLY A 138 20.16 6.04 1.65
N ALA A 139 19.57 7.02 2.32
CA ALA A 139 18.11 7.23 2.36
C ALA A 139 17.51 7.70 1.02
N VAL A 140 18.28 8.45 0.21
CA VAL A 140 17.81 8.95 -1.09
C VAL A 140 17.54 7.78 -2.04
N TRP A 141 18.53 6.90 -2.23
CA TRP A 141 18.38 5.72 -3.08
C TRP A 141 17.34 4.75 -2.54
N ALA A 142 17.24 4.59 -1.23
CA ALA A 142 16.19 3.78 -0.61
C ALA A 142 14.79 4.31 -0.94
N THR A 143 14.61 5.63 -0.91
CA THR A 143 13.34 6.29 -1.27
C THR A 143 13.03 6.12 -2.75
N VAL A 144 14.01 6.34 -3.63
CA VAL A 144 13.84 6.18 -5.09
C VAL A 144 13.44 4.75 -5.44
N VAL A 145 14.22 3.76 -5.00
CA VAL A 145 13.99 2.35 -5.35
C VAL A 145 12.67 1.84 -4.75
N SER A 146 12.40 2.16 -3.48
CA SER A 146 11.15 1.77 -2.82
C SER A 146 9.92 2.35 -3.54
N SER A 147 9.96 3.64 -3.86
CA SER A 147 8.85 4.36 -4.49
C SER A 147 8.62 3.92 -5.94
N MET A 148 9.69 3.74 -6.72
CA MET A 148 9.57 3.26 -8.09
C MET A 148 8.98 1.84 -8.15
N LEU A 149 9.49 0.91 -7.33
CA LEU A 149 8.99 -0.46 -7.31
C LEU A 149 7.56 -0.53 -6.73
N PHE A 150 7.21 0.35 -5.79
CA PHE A 150 5.84 0.49 -5.31
C PHE A 150 4.89 1.03 -6.38
N GLY A 151 5.35 1.96 -7.21
CA GLY A 151 4.61 2.39 -8.41
C GLY A 151 4.34 1.22 -9.35
N LEU A 152 5.39 0.48 -9.72
CA LEU A 152 5.29 -0.67 -10.65
C LEU A 152 4.43 -1.81 -10.10
N TRP A 153 4.42 -2.03 -8.79
CA TRP A 153 3.53 -2.99 -8.12
C TRP A 153 2.05 -2.76 -8.45
N HIS A 154 1.67 -1.52 -8.74
CA HIS A 154 0.30 -1.12 -9.03
C HIS A 154 -0.11 -1.27 -10.50
N VAL A 155 0.78 -1.72 -11.41
CA VAL A 155 0.41 -1.96 -12.82
C VAL A 155 -0.72 -2.98 -12.92
N LEU A 156 -0.52 -4.17 -12.34
CA LEU A 156 -1.50 -5.27 -12.43
C LEU A 156 -2.84 -4.94 -11.74
N PRO A 157 -2.86 -4.39 -10.51
CA PRO A 157 -4.10 -3.92 -9.88
C PRO A 157 -4.84 -2.82 -10.66
N SER A 158 -4.15 -2.04 -11.49
CA SER A 158 -4.74 -0.90 -12.19
C SER A 158 -5.30 -1.22 -13.57
N LEU A 159 -5.12 -2.45 -14.08
CA LEU A 159 -5.58 -2.81 -15.42
C LEU A 159 -7.10 -2.63 -15.62
N GLY A 160 -7.90 -2.78 -14.55
CA GLY A 160 -9.36 -2.57 -14.56
C GLY A 160 -9.82 -1.17 -14.13
N LEU A 161 -8.91 -0.30 -13.71
CA LEU A 161 -9.24 0.93 -12.96
C LEU A 161 -10.21 1.86 -13.70
N ALA A 162 -10.02 2.04 -15.02
CA ALA A 162 -10.88 2.91 -15.84
C ALA A 162 -12.29 2.34 -16.04
N ALA A 163 -12.44 1.01 -15.99
CA ALA A 163 -13.73 0.34 -16.11
C ALA A 163 -14.47 0.31 -14.76
N ASP A 164 -13.74 0.07 -13.66
CA ASP A 164 -14.32 -0.15 -12.33
C ASP A 164 -14.77 1.14 -11.62
N LYS A 165 -14.26 2.30 -12.06
CA LYS A 165 -14.56 3.61 -11.46
C LYS A 165 -15.22 4.57 -12.47
N PRO A 166 -16.56 4.68 -12.44
CA PRO A 166 -17.30 5.58 -13.33
C PRO A 166 -16.82 7.04 -13.27
N ALA A 167 -16.40 7.50 -12.09
CA ALA A 167 -15.84 8.84 -11.88
C ALA A 167 -14.59 9.15 -12.73
N LEU A 168 -13.89 8.12 -13.21
CA LEU A 168 -12.70 8.25 -14.05
C LEU A 168 -13.01 8.22 -15.55
N THR A 169 -14.23 7.83 -15.94
CA THR A 169 -14.63 7.78 -17.36
C THR A 169 -14.49 9.13 -18.08
N PRO A 170 -14.85 10.29 -17.51
CA PRO A 170 -14.65 11.58 -18.18
C PRO A 170 -13.19 11.95 -18.43
N LEU A 171 -12.26 11.42 -17.62
CA LEU A 171 -10.83 11.76 -17.69
C LEU A 171 -10.07 10.85 -18.67
N PHE A 172 -10.39 9.55 -18.68
CA PHE A 172 -9.63 8.56 -19.45
C PHE A 172 -10.44 7.95 -20.60
N GLY A 173 -11.77 8.06 -20.56
CA GLY A 173 -12.64 7.36 -21.51
C GLY A 173 -12.63 5.84 -21.32
N ARG A 174 -13.15 5.12 -22.31
CA ARG A 174 -13.27 3.64 -22.32
C ARG A 174 -12.38 2.95 -23.36
N SER A 175 -11.49 3.70 -24.00
CA SER A 175 -10.59 3.17 -25.04
C SER A 175 -9.38 2.44 -24.43
N ALA A 176 -8.68 1.64 -25.24
CA ALA A 176 -7.44 1.00 -24.81
C ALA A 176 -6.35 2.02 -24.42
N LEU A 177 -6.26 3.15 -25.15
CA LEU A 177 -5.38 4.26 -24.77
C LEU A 177 -5.79 4.88 -23.42
N GLY A 178 -7.09 5.02 -23.20
CA GLY A 178 -7.64 5.50 -21.93
C GLY A 178 -7.25 4.61 -20.74
N ALA A 179 -7.42 3.30 -20.90
CA ALA A 179 -7.01 2.32 -19.91
C ALA A 179 -5.50 2.38 -19.64
N ALA A 180 -4.67 2.48 -20.68
CA ALA A 180 -3.22 2.64 -20.53
C ALA A 180 -2.85 3.93 -19.78
N ALA A 181 -3.49 5.05 -20.11
CA ALA A 181 -3.29 6.32 -19.42
C ALA A 181 -3.70 6.24 -17.94
N ALA A 182 -4.80 5.56 -17.61
CA ALA A 182 -5.23 5.34 -16.24
C ALA A 182 -4.21 4.50 -15.44
N VAL A 183 -3.64 3.45 -16.05
CA VAL A 183 -2.57 2.65 -15.43
C VAL A 183 -1.32 3.49 -15.17
N VAL A 184 -0.87 4.28 -16.16
CA VAL A 184 0.29 5.17 -15.99
C VAL A 184 0.04 6.20 -14.88
N ALA A 185 -1.14 6.82 -14.86
CA ALA A 185 -1.52 7.76 -13.82
C ALA A 185 -1.52 7.10 -12.43
N ALA A 186 -2.04 5.88 -12.31
CA ALA A 186 -2.04 5.13 -11.06
C ALA A 186 -0.61 4.80 -10.58
N VAL A 187 0.28 4.36 -11.48
CA VAL A 187 1.69 4.06 -11.19
C VAL A 187 2.44 5.32 -10.73
N LEU A 188 2.22 6.46 -11.39
CA LEU A 188 2.85 7.72 -11.00
C LEU A 188 2.33 8.22 -9.64
N PHE A 189 1.02 8.14 -9.42
CA PHE A 189 0.39 8.53 -8.17
C PHE A 189 0.87 7.66 -7.00
N THR A 190 0.87 6.34 -7.15
CA THR A 190 1.33 5.42 -6.11
C THR A 190 2.83 5.54 -5.90
N GLY A 191 3.62 5.77 -6.96
CA GLY A 191 5.04 6.12 -6.84
C GLY A 191 5.27 7.36 -6.00
N ALA A 192 4.53 8.45 -6.24
CA ALA A 192 4.59 9.67 -5.43
C ALA A 192 4.15 9.42 -3.97
N ALA A 193 3.09 8.64 -3.75
CA ALA A 193 2.68 8.21 -2.42
C ALA A 193 3.78 7.38 -1.72
N GLY A 194 4.53 6.57 -2.47
CA GLY A 194 5.70 5.84 -1.99
C GLY A 194 6.76 6.75 -1.37
N VAL A 195 6.99 7.93 -1.96
CA VAL A 195 7.92 8.94 -1.41
C VAL A 195 7.42 9.45 -0.07
N LEU A 196 6.13 9.77 0.04
CA LEU A 196 5.50 10.19 1.29
C LEU A 196 5.62 9.09 2.37
N PHE A 197 5.33 7.83 2.04
CA PHE A 197 5.46 6.73 2.97
C PHE A 197 6.91 6.51 3.43
N CYS A 198 7.88 6.65 2.53
CA CYS A 198 9.31 6.61 2.89
C CYS A 198 9.68 7.74 3.85
N GLU A 199 9.17 8.95 3.63
CA GLU A 199 9.44 10.09 4.50
C GLU A 199 8.79 9.94 5.88
N LEU A 200 7.55 9.44 5.95
CA LEU A 200 6.89 9.10 7.22
C LEU A 200 7.68 8.05 7.98
N ARG A 201 8.16 7.02 7.27
CA ARG A 201 9.04 6.01 7.88
C ARG A 201 10.34 6.64 8.38
N ARG A 202 10.98 7.50 7.60
CA ARG A 202 12.25 8.14 7.99
C ARG A 202 12.09 9.04 9.22
N ARG A 203 11.02 9.85 9.28
CA ARG A 203 10.76 10.77 10.40
C ARG A 203 10.33 10.05 11.67
N SER A 204 9.44 9.08 11.56
CA SER A 204 8.95 8.32 12.72
C SER A 204 9.93 7.24 13.18
N GLY A 205 10.84 6.80 12.29
CA GLY A 205 11.70 5.64 12.50
C GLY A 205 10.95 4.29 12.48
N SER A 206 9.64 4.29 12.28
CA SER A 206 8.77 3.13 12.47
C SER A 206 7.89 2.85 11.24
N LEU A 207 7.59 1.58 10.98
CA LEU A 207 6.59 1.18 9.98
C LEU A 207 5.16 1.49 10.40
N LEU A 208 4.88 1.67 11.69
CA LEU A 208 3.51 1.93 12.13
C LEU A 208 2.95 3.24 11.56
N ALA A 209 3.81 4.25 11.35
CA ALA A 209 3.39 5.53 10.77
C ALA A 209 2.85 5.39 9.32
N PRO A 210 3.62 4.85 8.35
CA PRO A 210 3.08 4.60 7.02
C PRO A 210 1.97 3.54 7.01
N MET A 211 2.03 2.49 7.85
CA MET A 211 0.94 1.51 7.97
C MET A 211 -0.38 2.16 8.40
N GLY A 212 -0.35 3.08 9.36
CA GLY A 212 -1.54 3.80 9.82
C GLY A 212 -2.16 4.67 8.73
N LEU A 213 -1.33 5.45 8.02
CA LEU A 213 -1.80 6.25 6.89
C LEU A 213 -2.38 5.37 5.77
N HIS A 214 -1.66 4.31 5.41
CA HIS A 214 -2.04 3.42 4.32
C HIS A 214 -3.35 2.68 4.64
N TRP A 215 -3.48 2.16 5.86
CA TRP A 215 -4.73 1.57 6.34
C TRP A 215 -5.86 2.59 6.31
N ALA A 216 -5.66 3.80 6.84
CA ALA A 216 -6.71 4.83 6.92
C ALA A 216 -7.28 5.17 5.53
N VAL A 217 -6.42 5.42 4.54
CA VAL A 217 -6.84 5.76 3.18
C VAL A 217 -7.67 4.63 2.55
N ASN A 218 -7.27 3.36 2.73
CA ASN A 218 -8.04 2.24 2.20
C ASN A 218 -9.33 2.00 2.98
N ALA A 219 -9.23 1.89 4.30
CA ALA A 219 -10.33 1.55 5.19
C ALA A 219 -11.47 2.57 5.13
N PHE A 220 -11.14 3.87 5.19
CA PHE A 220 -12.16 4.90 5.12
C PHE A 220 -12.79 5.01 3.73
N GLY A 221 -12.07 4.65 2.66
CA GLY A 221 -12.65 4.46 1.33
C GLY A 221 -13.79 3.44 1.31
N TYR A 222 -13.55 2.26 1.88
CA TYR A 222 -14.60 1.23 2.01
C TYR A 222 -15.76 1.70 2.90
N LEU A 223 -15.44 2.29 4.05
CA LEU A 223 -16.45 2.70 5.02
C LEU A 223 -17.37 3.80 4.45
N VAL A 224 -16.79 4.87 3.88
CA VAL A 224 -17.57 5.98 3.32
C VAL A 224 -18.35 5.53 2.08
N GLY A 225 -17.75 4.73 1.20
CA GLY A 225 -18.47 4.18 0.05
C GLY A 225 -19.68 3.34 0.46
N PHE A 226 -19.56 2.55 1.54
CA PHE A 226 -20.68 1.78 2.08
C PHE A 226 -21.76 2.65 2.74
N LEU A 227 -21.37 3.73 3.43
CA LEU A 227 -22.31 4.62 4.12
C LEU A 227 -23.07 5.57 3.17
N LEU A 228 -22.50 5.88 2.01
CA LEU A 228 -23.08 6.80 1.02
C LEU A 228 -23.87 6.11 -0.11
N ARG A 229 -23.99 4.78 -0.07
CA ARG A 229 -24.70 3.99 -1.07
C ARG A 229 -26.21 4.23 -1.07
#